data_AF-A0A5M5BTV9-F1
#
_entry.id   AF-A0A5M5BTV9-F1
#
_cell.length_a   1.000
_cell.length_b   1.000
_cell.length_c   1.000
_cell.angle_alpha   90.00
_cell.angle_beta   90.00
_cell.angle_gamma   90.00
#
_symmetry.space_group_name_H-M   'P 1'
#
loop_
_entity.id
_entity.type
_entity.pdbx_description
1 polymer ?
#
loop_
_entity_poly.entity_id
_entity_poly.type
_entity_poly.pdbx_seq_one_letter_code
_entity_poly.pdbx_strand_id
1 'polypeptide(L)'
;TWIEPQADANFPFTGLTPLIQEIRRERRSELALQGFRLDDLMRWAEAGTLKGINGRGRGAYLGEESVLYKSFSPKGRESLELVLKDNDGWMDPLQQYLPEGYLFDLNRDYLLPIPPDELQLNHELKQNPGWGDVSE
;
A
#
# COMPACT_ATOMS: atom_id res chain seq x y z
N THR A 1 22.73 -15.72 -20.86
CA THR A 1 23.60 -15.56 -19.67
C THR A 1 22.80 -14.88 -18.59
N TRP A 2 22.97 -15.29 -17.33
CA TRP A 2 22.33 -14.60 -16.20
C TRP A 2 23.01 -13.24 -15.96
N ILE A 3 22.23 -12.21 -15.65
CA ILE A 3 22.71 -10.86 -15.33
C ILE A 3 22.46 -10.62 -13.84
N GLU A 4 23.50 -10.20 -13.13
CA GLU A 4 23.39 -9.89 -11.71
C GLU A 4 22.61 -8.58 -11.47
N PRO A 5 21.53 -8.60 -10.67
CA PRO A 5 20.80 -7.41 -10.29
C PRO A 5 21.68 -6.32 -9.67
N GLN A 6 21.57 -5.10 -10.18
CA GLN A 6 22.27 -3.93 -9.66
C GLN A 6 21.32 -3.07 -8.82
N ALA A 7 21.87 -2.20 -7.98
CA ALA A 7 21.07 -1.27 -7.19
C ALA A 7 20.27 -0.31 -8.09
N ASP A 8 18.98 -0.16 -7.80
CA ASP A 8 18.08 0.80 -8.45
C ASP A 8 17.64 1.85 -7.41
N ALA A 9 17.74 3.13 -7.77
CA ALA A 9 17.32 4.25 -6.93
C ALA A 9 15.81 4.21 -6.61
N ASN A 10 15.02 3.46 -7.38
CA ASN A 10 13.58 3.32 -7.23
C ASN A 10 13.17 2.08 -6.41
N PHE A 11 14.14 1.33 -5.86
CA PHE A 11 13.79 0.23 -4.98
C PHE A 11 13.04 0.73 -3.74
N PRO A 12 11.86 0.14 -3.42
CA PRO A 12 10.99 0.69 -2.40
C PRO A 12 11.35 0.26 -0.98
N PHE A 13 12.08 -0.84 -0.80
CA PHE A 13 12.42 -1.40 0.51
C PHE A 13 13.87 -1.05 0.89
N THR A 14 14.15 -0.94 2.18
CA THR A 14 15.50 -0.61 2.68
C THR A 14 16.20 -1.85 3.24
N GLY A 15 17.53 -1.87 3.24
CA GLY A 15 18.32 -2.95 3.85
C GLY A 15 18.31 -4.31 3.12
N LEU A 16 17.74 -4.39 1.91
CA LEU A 16 17.70 -5.61 1.10
C LEU A 16 18.73 -5.57 -0.03
N THR A 17 19.21 -6.76 -0.42
CA THR A 17 20.06 -6.89 -1.61
C THR A 17 19.28 -6.58 -2.89
N PRO A 18 19.93 -6.10 -3.95
CA PRO A 18 19.28 -5.90 -5.26
C PRO A 18 18.55 -7.15 -5.76
N LEU A 19 19.11 -8.34 -5.54
CA LEU A 19 18.47 -9.61 -5.91
C LEU A 19 17.09 -9.80 -5.25
N ILE A 20 16.98 -9.54 -3.94
CA ILE A 20 15.70 -9.69 -3.23
C ILE A 20 14.71 -8.61 -3.68
N GLN A 21 15.18 -7.39 -3.91
CA GLN A 21 14.33 -6.30 -4.41
C GLN A 21 13.73 -6.65 -5.77
N GLU A 22 14.55 -7.21 -6.68
CA GLU A 22 14.09 -7.70 -7.97
C GLU A 22 13.08 -8.83 -7.85
N ILE A 23 13.33 -9.82 -6.98
CA ILE A 23 12.34 -10.89 -6.73
C ILE A 23 11.01 -10.30 -6.24
N ARG A 24 11.03 -9.34 -5.31
CA ARG A 24 9.80 -8.69 -4.81
C ARG A 24 9.10 -7.86 -5.90
N ARG A 25 9.87 -7.19 -6.77
CA ARG A 25 9.36 -6.40 -7.91
C ARG A 25 8.70 -7.30 -8.95
N GLU A 26 9.36 -8.39 -9.33
CA GLU A 26 8.84 -9.37 -10.28
C GLU A 26 7.58 -10.04 -9.75
N ARG A 27 7.54 -10.45 -8.48
CA ARG A 27 6.31 -10.98 -7.87
C ARG A 27 5.13 -10.01 -7.96
N ARG A 28 5.36 -8.72 -7.74
CA ARG A 28 4.31 -7.69 -7.88
C ARG A 28 3.77 -7.59 -9.31
N SER A 29 4.64 -7.77 -10.32
CA SER A 29 4.27 -7.68 -11.74
C SER A 29 3.61 -8.97 -12.23
N GLU A 30 4.26 -10.11 -12.02
CA GLU A 30 3.85 -11.43 -12.51
C GLU A 30 2.56 -11.94 -11.84
N LEU A 31 2.40 -11.70 -10.54
CA LEU A 31 1.27 -12.16 -9.75
C LEU A 31 0.24 -11.07 -9.46
N ALA A 32 0.24 -10.00 -10.28
CA ALA A 32 -0.71 -8.91 -10.14
C ALA A 32 -2.15 -9.44 -10.22
N LEU A 33 -3.01 -8.98 -9.31
CA LEU A 33 -4.43 -9.34 -9.22
C LEU A 33 -4.70 -10.84 -8.99
N GLN A 34 -3.73 -11.61 -8.49
CA GLN A 34 -3.89 -13.03 -8.18
C GLN A 34 -3.98 -13.32 -6.67
N GLY A 35 -4.21 -12.30 -5.83
CA GLY A 35 -4.37 -12.45 -4.37
C GLY A 35 -3.08 -12.45 -3.55
N PHE A 36 -1.91 -12.62 -4.15
CA PHE A 36 -0.64 -12.74 -3.41
C PHE A 36 -0.09 -11.45 -2.80
N ARG A 37 -0.56 -10.28 -3.26
CA ARG A 37 0.07 -9.01 -2.89
C ARG A 37 -0.06 -8.71 -1.40
N LEU A 38 -1.22 -9.02 -0.81
CA LEU A 38 -1.44 -8.80 0.62
C LEU A 38 -0.52 -9.70 1.44
N ASP A 39 -0.53 -11.01 1.18
CA ASP A 39 0.31 -11.98 1.90
C ASP A 39 1.79 -11.67 1.79
N ASP A 40 2.25 -11.25 0.61
CA ASP A 40 3.63 -10.81 0.40
C ASP A 40 4.01 -9.62 1.28
N LEU A 41 3.13 -8.62 1.38
CA LEU A 41 3.38 -7.44 2.19
C LEU A 41 3.37 -7.74 3.69
N MET A 42 2.43 -8.58 4.13
CA MET A 42 2.30 -8.98 5.52
C MET A 42 3.52 -9.79 5.96
N ARG A 43 3.91 -10.83 5.20
CA ARG A 43 5.04 -11.70 5.56
C ARG A 43 6.39 -11.02 5.44
N TRP A 44 6.51 -9.96 4.64
CA TRP A 44 7.73 -9.17 4.56
C TRP A 44 7.83 -8.11 5.66
N ALA A 45 6.75 -7.86 6.40
CA ALA A 45 6.64 -6.78 7.38
C ALA A 45 6.90 -5.39 6.78
N GLU A 46 6.42 -5.17 5.54
CA GLU A 46 6.70 -3.95 4.76
C GLU A 46 5.47 -3.09 4.50
N ALA A 47 4.32 -3.40 5.10
CA ALA A 47 3.08 -2.68 4.84
C ALA A 47 3.23 -1.16 5.08
N GLY A 48 4.02 -0.76 6.09
CA GLY A 48 4.32 0.64 6.40
C GLY A 48 5.19 1.36 5.38
N THR A 49 5.84 0.66 4.45
CA THR A 49 6.71 1.26 3.42
C THR A 49 5.96 1.59 2.13
N LEU A 50 4.68 1.22 2.04
CA LEU A 50 3.90 1.41 0.83
C LEU A 50 3.49 2.88 0.68
N LYS A 51 3.93 3.45 -0.45
CA LYS A 51 3.88 4.88 -0.73
C LYS A 51 2.45 5.41 -0.90
N GLY A 52 2.17 6.44 -0.11
CA GLY A 52 1.20 7.51 -0.33
C GLY A 52 0.97 8.30 0.98
N ILE A 53 0.33 9.48 0.89
CA ILE A 53 0.11 10.33 2.08
C ILE A 53 -0.71 9.55 3.10
N ASN A 54 -0.15 9.36 4.29
CA ASN A 54 -0.77 8.62 5.40
C ASN A 54 -1.21 7.18 5.04
N GLY A 55 -0.57 6.56 4.03
CA GLY A 55 -0.86 5.19 3.62
C GLY A 55 -1.93 5.04 2.53
N ARG A 56 -2.54 6.12 2.01
CA ARG A 56 -3.48 6.01 0.87
C ARG A 56 -2.78 5.62 -0.43
N GLY A 57 -3.45 4.86 -1.30
CA GLY A 57 -2.93 4.61 -2.66
C GLY A 57 -3.00 5.87 -3.54
N ARG A 58 -1.92 6.17 -4.27
CA ARG A 58 -1.92 7.17 -5.37
C ARG A 58 -2.64 6.62 -6.61
N GLY A 59 -3.37 7.48 -7.30
CA GLY A 59 -3.97 7.23 -8.60
C GLY A 59 -3.04 7.55 -9.77
N ALA A 60 -3.60 7.92 -10.92
CA ALA A 60 -2.78 8.32 -12.08
C ALA A 60 -2.09 9.67 -11.82
N TYR A 61 -0.94 9.88 -12.47
CA TYR A 61 -0.28 11.19 -12.45
C TYR A 61 -1.05 12.19 -13.32
N LEU A 62 -1.43 13.33 -12.74
CA LEU A 62 -2.22 14.38 -13.39
C LEU A 62 -1.54 15.76 -13.27
N GLY A 63 -0.20 15.79 -13.25
CA GLY A 63 0.56 17.03 -13.45
C GLY A 63 0.33 17.58 -14.87
N GLU A 64 0.42 18.90 -15.05
CA GLU A 64 0.07 19.56 -16.32
C GLU A 64 1.00 19.15 -17.47
N GLU A 65 2.24 18.81 -17.13
CA GLU A 65 3.23 18.27 -18.06
C GLU A 65 2.98 16.81 -18.46
N SER A 66 2.14 16.09 -17.73
CA SER A 66 1.86 14.68 -17.97
C SER A 66 1.17 14.43 -19.32
N VAL A 67 1.41 13.24 -19.89
CA VAL A 67 0.74 12.78 -21.11
C VAL A 67 -0.78 12.73 -20.91
N LEU A 68 -1.22 12.28 -19.74
CA LEU A 68 -2.63 12.17 -19.40
C LEU A 68 -3.31 13.54 -19.43
N TYR A 69 -2.77 14.55 -18.74
CA TYR A 69 -3.32 15.90 -18.73
C TYR A 69 -3.37 16.51 -20.14
N LYS A 70 -2.29 16.35 -20.91
CA LYS A 70 -2.19 16.87 -22.28
C LYS A 70 -3.14 16.21 -23.27
N SER A 71 -3.59 14.98 -23.02
CA SER A 71 -4.55 14.27 -23.87
C SER A 71 -5.97 14.86 -23.83
N PHE A 72 -6.31 15.65 -22.82
CA PHE A 72 -7.58 16.38 -22.78
C PHE A 72 -7.51 17.65 -23.63
N SER A 73 -8.62 17.97 -24.31
CA SER A 73 -8.78 19.24 -25.02
C SER A 73 -8.72 20.41 -24.03
N PRO A 74 -8.42 21.64 -24.47
CA PRO A 74 -8.39 22.80 -23.57
C PRO A 74 -9.65 22.94 -22.71
N LYS A 75 -10.84 22.79 -23.32
CA LYS A 75 -12.12 22.78 -22.59
C LYS A 75 -12.28 21.58 -21.66
N GLY A 76 -11.76 20.41 -22.03
CA GLY A 76 -11.78 19.22 -21.18
C GLY A 76 -10.86 19.31 -19.96
N ARG A 77 -9.88 20.22 -19.95
CA ARG A 77 -8.98 20.41 -18.79
C ARG A 77 -9.66 21.16 -17.64
N GLU A 78 -10.70 21.94 -17.93
CA GLU A 78 -11.50 22.63 -16.90
C GLU A 78 -12.09 21.62 -15.89
N SER A 79 -12.50 20.43 -16.34
CA SER A 79 -13.02 19.40 -15.43
C SER A 79 -11.94 18.69 -14.60
N LEU A 80 -10.66 18.78 -14.99
CA LEU A 80 -9.55 18.18 -14.25
C LEU A 80 -9.23 18.95 -12.96
N GLU A 81 -9.67 20.19 -12.83
CA GLU A 81 -9.56 20.98 -11.60
C GLU A 81 -10.36 20.37 -10.44
N LEU A 82 -11.41 19.61 -10.76
CA LEU A 82 -12.24 18.91 -9.76
C LEU A 82 -11.57 17.64 -9.23
N VAL A 83 -10.51 17.15 -9.88
CA VAL A 83 -9.82 15.94 -9.48
C VAL A 83 -8.89 16.25 -8.31
N LEU A 84 -9.13 15.58 -7.19
CA LEU A 84 -8.28 15.67 -6.02
C LEU A 84 -6.89 15.11 -6.33
N LYS A 85 -5.85 15.86 -5.97
CA LYS A 85 -4.46 15.53 -6.20
C LYS A 85 -3.67 15.75 -4.91
N ASP A 86 -2.62 14.95 -4.74
CA ASP A 86 -1.61 15.22 -3.74
C ASP A 86 -0.65 16.33 -4.17
N ASN A 87 0.26 16.72 -3.27
CA ASN A 87 1.22 17.80 -3.50
C ASN A 87 2.21 17.52 -4.65
N ASP A 88 2.35 16.25 -5.05
CA ASP A 88 3.23 15.84 -6.13
C ASP A 88 2.49 15.82 -7.49
N GLY A 89 1.16 15.99 -7.52
CA GLY A 89 0.34 15.97 -8.73
C GLY A 89 -0.24 14.59 -9.08
N TRP A 90 -0.16 13.62 -8.17
CA TRP A 90 -0.85 12.33 -8.31
C TRP A 90 -2.29 12.45 -7.86
N MET A 91 -3.22 11.83 -8.57
CA MET A 91 -4.62 11.79 -8.12
C MET A 91 -4.73 11.12 -6.74
N ASP A 92 -5.48 11.72 -5.82
CA ASP A 92 -5.78 11.17 -4.49
C ASP A 92 -7.30 11.26 -4.24
N PRO A 93 -8.10 10.36 -4.85
CA PRO A 93 -9.55 10.41 -4.72
C PRO A 93 -10.05 10.11 -3.30
N LEU A 94 -9.21 9.52 -2.44
CA LEU A 94 -9.58 9.12 -1.09
C LEU A 94 -9.18 10.16 -0.03
N GLN A 95 -8.50 11.25 -0.39
CA GLN A 95 -8.02 12.23 0.61
C GLN A 95 -9.13 12.83 1.48
N GLN A 96 -10.34 13.00 0.95
CA GLN A 96 -11.47 13.54 1.72
C GLN A 96 -12.16 12.46 2.56
N TYR A 97 -12.18 11.21 2.09
CA TYR A 97 -12.84 10.10 2.78
C TYR A 97 -11.94 9.46 3.85
N LEU A 98 -10.64 9.44 3.62
CA LEU A 98 -9.61 8.85 4.47
C LEU A 98 -8.49 9.89 4.72
N PRO A 99 -8.77 11.01 5.40
CA PRO A 99 -7.76 12.07 5.62
C PRO A 99 -6.50 11.55 6.33
N GLU A 100 -6.68 10.61 7.26
CA GLU A 100 -5.60 9.92 7.99
C GLU A 100 -5.12 8.62 7.32
N GLY A 101 -5.63 8.34 6.12
CA GLY A 101 -5.35 7.16 5.32
C GLY A 101 -5.86 5.85 5.92
N TYR A 102 -5.17 4.73 5.66
CA TYR A 102 -5.66 3.41 6.07
C TYR A 102 -5.39 3.06 7.53
N LEU A 103 -4.66 3.90 8.28
CA LEU A 103 -4.40 3.74 9.71
C LEU A 103 -3.77 2.37 10.08
N PHE A 104 -2.90 1.84 9.21
CA PHE A 104 -2.23 0.57 9.45
C PHE A 104 -1.28 0.66 10.65
N ASP A 105 -1.55 -0.12 11.69
CA ASP A 105 -0.71 -0.22 12.88
C ASP A 105 0.31 -1.36 12.72
N LEU A 106 1.58 -0.99 12.62
CA LEU A 106 2.70 -1.93 12.46
C LEU A 106 2.86 -2.93 13.61
N ASN A 107 2.25 -2.69 14.77
CA ASN A 107 2.31 -3.58 15.92
C ASN A 107 1.08 -4.48 16.08
N ARG A 108 0.06 -4.32 15.20
CA ARG A 108 -1.24 -5.00 15.31
C ARG A 108 -1.69 -5.63 14.00
N ASP A 109 -1.68 -4.87 12.91
CA ASP A 109 -2.44 -5.20 11.69
C ASP A 109 -1.78 -6.25 10.78
N TYR A 110 -0.62 -6.78 11.18
CA TYR A 110 -0.02 -7.96 10.55
C TYR A 110 -0.79 -9.25 10.87
N LEU A 111 -1.58 -9.26 11.94
CA LEU A 111 -2.44 -10.37 12.32
C LEU A 111 -3.88 -9.88 12.47
N LEU A 112 -4.84 -10.61 11.89
CA LEU A 112 -6.26 -10.32 12.08
C LEU A 112 -6.68 -10.63 13.52
N PRO A 113 -7.71 -9.96 14.07
CA PRO A 113 -8.22 -10.31 15.39
C PRO A 113 -8.80 -11.73 15.34
N ILE A 114 -8.55 -12.49 16.39
CA ILE A 114 -9.26 -13.74 16.67
C ILE A 114 -10.73 -13.40 16.96
N PRO A 115 -11.70 -14.08 16.34
CA PRO A 115 -13.12 -13.83 16.59
C PRO A 115 -13.49 -13.96 18.08
N PRO A 116 -14.35 -13.09 18.62
CA PRO A 116 -14.76 -13.16 20.03
C PRO A 116 -15.36 -14.50 20.45
N ASP A 117 -16.14 -15.14 19.56
CA ASP A 117 -16.78 -16.43 19.82
C ASP A 117 -15.74 -17.55 20.06
N GLU A 118 -14.59 -17.50 19.37
CA GLU A 118 -13.50 -18.47 19.55
C GLU A 118 -12.78 -18.26 20.90
N LEU A 119 -12.63 -17.00 21.32
CA LEU A 119 -12.06 -16.66 22.63
C LEU A 119 -13.00 -17.06 23.79
N GLN A 120 -14.32 -16.95 23.58
CA GLN A 120 -15.31 -17.41 24.56
C GLN A 120 -15.38 -18.94 24.64
N LEU A 121 -15.19 -19.64 23.53
CA LEU A 121 -15.21 -21.10 23.49
C LEU A 121 -13.94 -21.70 24.10
N ASN A 122 -12.79 -21.06 23.92
CA ASN A 122 -11.50 -21.54 24.41
C ASN A 122 -10.77 -20.47 25.22
N HIS A 123 -10.92 -20.52 26.54
CA HIS A 123 -10.30 -19.57 27.48
C HIS A 123 -8.76 -19.65 27.54
N GLU A 124 -8.13 -20.69 26.96
CA GLU A 124 -6.67 -20.76 26.81
C GLU A 124 -6.17 -19.97 25.59
N LEU A 125 -7.07 -19.61 24.66
CA LEU A 125 -6.75 -18.81 23.49
C LEU A 125 -6.58 -17.34 23.89
N LYS A 126 -5.42 -16.77 23.56
CA LYS A 126 -5.13 -15.35 23.78
C LYS A 126 -5.27 -14.60 22.47
N GLN A 127 -5.74 -13.36 22.55
CA GLN A 127 -5.88 -12.50 21.38
C GLN A 127 -4.51 -12.20 20.74
N ASN A 128 -4.52 -11.95 19.43
CA ASN A 128 -3.36 -11.46 18.70
C ASN A 128 -2.91 -10.08 19.24
N PRO A 129 -1.61 -9.78 19.24
CA PRO A 129 -1.07 -8.53 19.78
C PRO A 129 -1.78 -7.27 19.24
N GLY A 130 -2.03 -6.30 20.13
CA GLY A 130 -2.59 -5.00 19.78
C GLY A 130 -4.11 -4.92 19.60
N TRP A 131 -4.82 -6.05 19.57
CA TRP A 131 -6.29 -6.08 19.46
C TRP A 131 -7.04 -5.98 20.80
N GLY A 132 -6.30 -5.92 21.91
CA GLY A 132 -6.84 -5.87 23.27
C GLY A 132 -7.21 -7.26 23.78
N ASP A 133 -7.04 -7.49 25.08
CA ASP A 133 -7.66 -8.62 25.74
C ASP A 133 -9.14 -8.29 25.94
N VAL A 134 -10.03 -9.25 25.72
CA VAL A 134 -11.44 -9.09 26.07
C VAL A 134 -11.48 -8.94 27.59
N SER A 135 -11.57 -7.70 28.08
CA SER A 135 -11.79 -7.44 29.49
C SER A 135 -13.18 -7.97 29.84
N GLU A 136 -13.24 -8.92 30.78
CA GLU A 136 -14.46 -9.35 31.46
C GLU A 136 -15.21 -8.17 32.12
#